data_AF-A0A950TJG9-F1
#
_entry.id   AF-A0A950TJG9-F1
#
_cell.length_a   1.000
_cell.length_b   1.000
_cell.length_c   1.000
_cell.angle_alpha   90.00
_cell.angle_beta   90.00
_cell.angle_gamma   90.00
#
_symmetry.space_group_name_H-M   'P 1'
#
loop_
_entity.id
_entity.type
_entity.pdbx_description
1 polymer ?
#
loop_
_entity_poly.entity_id
_entity_poly.type
_entity_poly.pdbx_seq_one_letter_code
_entity_poly.pdbx_strand_id
1 'polypeptide(L)'
;EYSVQLSGSTSFISDPGALLPRRNLKVLRPDYQCADEIDADAFASAIAAHVVAFDAAEEDVALALSWRGVPSHARLAAFADGIRRGLPAHIAQGRPLFLMLDGDVAQTLGAILRDELAIQNELLVIDGVVLWDFDYIDLGRIRLPSNTVPVTIKSLVFNQDPRRPHGHAHAHSHAGHRDTHKHHHDHE
;
A
#
# COMPACT_ATOMS: atom_id res chain seq x y z
N GLU A 1 -8.08 -5.85 12.94
CA GLU A 1 -6.95 -5.47 13.83
C GLU A 1 -6.66 -3.99 13.62
N TYR A 2 -6.07 -3.28 14.60
CA TYR A 2 -5.71 -1.88 14.45
C TYR A 2 -4.21 -1.71 14.69
N SER A 3 -3.50 -1.16 13.72
CA SER A 3 -2.11 -0.73 13.87
C SER A 3 -2.00 0.75 13.58
N VAL A 4 -1.04 1.43 14.23
CA VAL A 4 -0.73 2.83 13.97
C VAL A 4 0.67 2.88 13.39
N GLN A 5 0.80 3.49 12.22
CA GLN A 5 2.07 3.78 11.59
C GLN A 5 2.24 5.29 11.49
N LEU A 6 3.47 5.76 11.63
CA LEU A 6 3.82 7.11 11.21
C LEU A 6 4.28 7.00 9.76
N SER A 7 3.80 7.87 8.88
CA SER A 7 4.35 8.05 7.53
C SER A 7 5.89 8.03 7.59
N GLY A 8 6.52 7.35 6.63
CA GLY A 8 7.94 7.54 6.34
C GLY A 8 8.21 9.03 6.12
N SER A 9 9.44 9.47 6.35
CA SER A 9 9.86 10.88 6.48
C SER A 9 9.43 11.86 5.38
N THR A 10 8.95 11.37 4.23
CA THR A 10 8.69 12.15 3.02
C THR A 10 7.21 12.05 2.64
N SER A 11 6.58 13.20 2.39
CA SER A 11 5.23 13.26 1.83
C SER A 11 5.08 14.48 0.93
N PHE A 12 4.28 14.34 -0.13
CA PHE A 12 3.81 15.46 -0.94
C PHE A 12 2.36 15.75 -0.57
N ILE A 13 2.05 16.98 -0.18
CA ILE A 13 0.69 17.40 0.18
C ILE A 13 0.43 18.77 -0.43
N SER A 14 -0.53 18.85 -1.36
CA SER A 14 -0.83 20.12 -2.04
C SER A 14 -1.58 21.11 -1.12
N ASP A 15 -2.65 20.65 -0.46
CA ASP A 15 -3.38 21.43 0.53
C ASP A 15 -3.71 20.58 1.77
N PRO A 16 -2.91 20.71 2.86
CA PRO A 16 -3.17 19.98 4.10
C PRO A 16 -4.54 20.27 4.72
N GLY A 17 -5.12 21.45 4.51
CA GLY A 17 -6.42 21.84 5.07
C GLY A 17 -7.59 21.18 4.34
N ALA A 18 -7.46 20.98 3.02
CA ALA A 18 -8.44 20.25 2.22
C ALA A 18 -8.31 18.73 2.39
N LEU A 19 -7.08 18.22 2.56
CA LEU A 19 -6.77 16.79 2.53
C LEU A 19 -6.81 16.12 3.91
N LEU A 20 -6.55 16.86 5.00
CA LEU A 20 -6.36 16.28 6.34
C LEU A 20 -7.18 17.00 7.44
N PRO A 21 -7.68 16.27 8.46
CA PRO A 21 -7.64 14.81 8.60
C PRO A 21 -8.68 14.12 7.70
N ARG A 22 -8.41 12.88 7.28
CA ARG A 22 -9.34 12.03 6.53
C ARG A 22 -9.57 10.73 7.29
N ARG A 23 -10.79 10.20 7.27
CA ARG A 23 -11.13 8.94 7.95
C ARG A 23 -11.76 7.96 6.99
N ASN A 24 -11.54 6.69 7.28
CA ASN A 24 -12.18 5.56 6.63
C ASN A 24 -11.96 5.51 5.12
N LEU A 25 -10.76 5.86 4.66
CA LEU A 25 -10.38 5.68 3.27
C LEU A 25 -10.23 4.18 3.00
N LYS A 26 -11.00 3.66 2.06
CA LYS A 26 -10.86 2.29 1.56
C LYS A 26 -9.52 2.19 0.82
N VAL A 27 -8.74 1.17 1.14
CA VAL A 27 -7.49 0.89 0.44
C VAL A 27 -7.77 0.05 -0.79
N LEU A 28 -7.22 0.48 -1.92
CA LEU A 28 -7.14 -0.30 -3.15
C LEU A 28 -5.67 -0.55 -3.45
N ARG A 29 -5.29 -1.82 -3.64
CA ARG A 29 -3.94 -2.23 -4.02
C ARG A 29 -3.97 -2.94 -5.37
N PRO A 30 -3.86 -2.18 -6.48
CA PRO A 30 -3.77 -2.75 -7.82
C PRO A 30 -2.67 -3.80 -7.91
N ASP A 31 -2.97 -4.91 -8.59
CA ASP A 31 -1.99 -5.96 -8.84
C ASP A 31 -1.05 -5.54 -9.99
N TYR A 32 -0.05 -4.72 -9.64
CA TYR A 32 0.99 -4.28 -10.55
C TYR A 32 2.36 -4.50 -9.91
N GLN A 33 3.20 -5.29 -10.58
CA GLN A 33 4.57 -5.50 -10.17
C GLN A 33 5.49 -4.46 -10.80
N CYS A 34 6.09 -3.61 -9.97
CA CYS A 34 7.06 -2.61 -10.41
C CYS A 34 8.29 -3.30 -11.01
N ALA A 35 8.39 -3.28 -12.34
CA ALA A 35 9.51 -3.80 -13.11
C ALA A 35 10.57 -2.72 -13.36
N ASP A 36 11.66 -3.08 -14.04
CA ASP A 36 12.72 -2.10 -14.35
C ASP A 36 12.31 -1.03 -15.34
N GLU A 37 11.44 -1.41 -16.28
CA GLU A 37 10.72 -0.50 -17.17
C GLU A 37 9.25 -0.48 -16.73
N ILE A 38 8.69 0.72 -16.62
CA ILE A 38 7.30 0.90 -16.18
C ILE A 38 6.42 0.99 -17.43
N ASP A 39 5.59 -0.04 -17.64
CA ASP A 39 4.49 0.01 -18.60
C ASP A 39 3.31 0.79 -17.99
N ALA A 40 3.13 2.04 -18.44
CA ALA A 40 2.08 2.92 -17.96
C ALA A 40 0.66 2.44 -18.32
N ASP A 41 0.48 1.75 -19.44
CA ASP A 41 -0.83 1.29 -19.90
C ASP A 41 -1.27 0.03 -19.13
N ALA A 42 -0.34 -0.90 -18.90
CA ALA A 42 -0.58 -2.04 -18.03
C ALA A 42 -0.88 -1.58 -16.59
N PHE A 43 -0.13 -0.60 -16.08
CA PHE A 43 -0.36 -0.06 -14.75
C PHE A 43 -1.73 0.65 -14.63
N ALA A 44 -2.07 1.51 -15.59
CA ALA A 44 -3.36 2.17 -15.65
C ALA A 44 -4.52 1.18 -15.70
N SER A 45 -4.38 0.11 -16.49
CA SER A 45 -5.37 -0.95 -16.60
C SER A 45 -5.56 -1.69 -15.28
N ALA A 46 -4.48 -1.98 -14.56
CA ALA A 46 -4.55 -2.60 -13.23
C ALA A 46 -5.28 -1.69 -12.21
N ILE A 47 -4.98 -0.39 -12.21
CA ILE A 47 -5.69 0.58 -11.35
C ILE A 47 -7.18 0.61 -11.66
N ALA A 48 -7.54 0.79 -12.94
CA ALA A 48 -8.93 0.90 -13.36
C ALA A 48 -9.71 -0.40 -13.05
N ALA A 49 -9.10 -1.56 -13.29
CA ALA A 49 -9.70 -2.85 -12.95
C ALA A 49 -9.98 -2.98 -11.44
N HIS A 50 -9.04 -2.56 -10.58
CA HIS A 50 -9.24 -2.59 -9.13
C HIS A 50 -10.30 -1.59 -8.66
N VAL A 51 -10.36 -0.39 -9.24
CA VAL A 51 -11.43 0.59 -8.94
C VAL A 51 -12.81 0.00 -9.23
N VAL A 52 -12.96 -0.71 -10.35
CA VAL A 52 -14.20 -1.40 -10.70
C VAL A 52 -14.48 -2.57 -9.75
N ALA A 53 -13.47 -3.40 -9.47
CA ALA A 53 -13.62 -4.59 -8.61
C ALA A 53 -14.07 -4.25 -7.18
N PHE A 54 -13.70 -3.06 -6.67
CA PHE A 54 -14.03 -2.59 -5.32
C PHE A 54 -15.20 -1.60 -5.27
N ASP A 55 -15.89 -1.39 -6.41
CA ASP A 55 -17.00 -0.44 -6.58
C ASP A 55 -16.66 0.95 -6.01
N ALA A 56 -15.49 1.47 -6.41
CA ALA A 56 -14.89 2.66 -5.80
C ALA A 56 -14.75 3.85 -6.76
N ALA A 57 -15.44 3.80 -7.91
CA ALA A 57 -15.43 4.88 -8.90
C ALA A 57 -15.93 6.21 -8.31
N GLU A 58 -16.89 6.14 -7.39
CA GLU A 58 -17.53 7.30 -6.77
C GLU A 58 -17.08 7.53 -5.32
N GLU A 59 -16.00 6.88 -4.87
CA GLU A 59 -15.47 7.00 -3.51
C GLU A 59 -14.05 7.62 -3.49
N ASP A 60 -13.72 8.28 -2.39
CA ASP A 60 -12.34 8.67 -2.11
C ASP A 60 -11.61 7.44 -1.57
N VAL A 61 -10.53 7.07 -2.25
CA VAL A 61 -9.77 5.86 -1.97
C VAL A 61 -8.31 6.20 -1.71
N ALA A 62 -7.67 5.34 -0.90
CA ALA A 62 -6.22 5.32 -0.77
C ALA A 62 -5.66 4.27 -1.73
N LEU A 63 -4.94 4.70 -2.76
CA LEU A 63 -4.27 3.81 -3.70
C LEU A 63 -2.93 3.38 -3.09
N ALA A 64 -2.82 2.11 -2.71
CA ALA A 64 -1.60 1.51 -2.19
C ALA A 64 -0.75 0.97 -3.34
N LEU A 65 0.44 1.52 -3.50
CA LEU A 65 1.30 1.33 -4.65
C LEU A 65 2.70 0.92 -4.20
N SER A 66 3.27 -0.08 -4.87
CA SER A 66 4.63 -0.52 -4.60
C SER A 66 5.63 0.11 -5.56
N TRP A 67 6.69 0.68 -5.01
CA TRP A 67 7.83 1.18 -5.78
C TRP A 67 9.08 0.35 -5.52
N ARG A 68 9.76 -0.09 -6.58
CA ARG A 68 11.01 -0.85 -6.51
C ARG A 68 12.00 -0.34 -7.54
N GLY A 69 13.30 -0.51 -7.25
CA GLY A 69 14.38 -0.10 -8.14
C GLY A 69 14.73 1.39 -8.07
N VAL A 70 15.59 1.83 -8.99
CA VAL A 70 16.18 3.18 -9.00
C VAL A 70 15.15 4.21 -9.47
N PRO A 71 14.94 5.33 -8.74
CA PRO A 71 13.98 6.37 -9.08
C PRO A 71 14.46 7.31 -10.18
N SER A 72 14.74 6.77 -11.38
CA SER A 72 15.01 7.61 -12.55
C SER A 72 13.76 8.40 -12.96
N HIS A 73 13.94 9.61 -13.49
CA HIS A 73 12.84 10.46 -13.97
C HIS A 73 11.94 9.73 -14.96
N ALA A 74 12.51 9.02 -15.95
CA ALA A 74 11.74 8.27 -16.94
C ALA A 74 10.79 7.23 -16.32
N ARG A 75 11.26 6.48 -15.30
CA ARG A 75 10.42 5.50 -14.60
C ARG A 75 9.32 6.17 -13.78
N LEU A 76 9.66 7.25 -13.06
CA LEU A 76 8.68 7.98 -12.24
C LEU A 76 7.63 8.68 -13.12
N ALA A 77 8.02 9.22 -14.27
CA ALA A 77 7.12 9.83 -15.24
C ALA A 77 6.14 8.80 -15.82
N ALA A 78 6.62 7.62 -16.22
CA ALA A 78 5.76 6.53 -16.68
C ALA A 78 4.81 6.04 -15.57
N PHE A 79 5.27 5.98 -14.32
CA PHE A 79 4.46 5.60 -13.17
C PHE A 79 3.36 6.65 -12.87
N ALA A 80 3.71 7.93 -12.87
CA ALA A 80 2.78 9.04 -12.72
C ALA A 80 1.73 9.05 -13.84
N ASP A 81 2.15 8.79 -15.07
CA ASP A 81 1.25 8.72 -16.22
C ASP A 81 0.29 7.53 -16.14
N GLY A 82 0.77 6.38 -15.64
CA GLY A 82 -0.10 5.23 -15.32
C GLY A 82 -1.18 5.57 -14.29
N ILE A 83 -0.84 6.32 -13.23
CA ILE A 83 -1.82 6.80 -12.23
C ILE A 83 -2.85 7.73 -12.89
N ARG A 84 -2.40 8.70 -13.68
CA ARG A 84 -3.27 9.65 -14.39
C ARG A 84 -4.25 8.93 -15.33
N ARG A 85 -3.77 7.94 -16.08
CA ARG A 85 -4.58 7.13 -17.01
C ARG A 85 -5.48 6.14 -16.29
N GLY A 86 -5.11 5.68 -15.10
CA GLY A 86 -5.87 4.72 -14.29
C GLY A 86 -7.02 5.34 -13.49
N LEU A 87 -6.99 6.65 -13.22
CA LEU A 87 -8.00 7.38 -12.45
C LEU A 87 -8.70 8.51 -13.25
N PRO A 88 -9.11 8.30 -14.51
CA PRO A 88 -9.60 9.40 -15.35
C PRO A 88 -10.91 10.01 -14.81
N ALA A 89 -11.78 9.19 -14.21
CA ALA A 89 -13.03 9.65 -13.62
C ALA A 89 -12.79 10.52 -12.38
N HIS A 90 -11.97 10.06 -11.42
CA HIS A 90 -11.61 10.83 -10.23
C HIS A 90 -10.96 12.16 -10.59
N ILE A 91 -10.06 12.15 -11.58
CA ILE A 91 -9.40 13.37 -12.08
C ILE A 91 -10.43 14.33 -12.67
N ALA A 92 -11.26 13.87 -13.62
CA ALA A 92 -12.25 14.70 -14.29
C ALA A 92 -13.31 15.28 -13.32
N GLN A 93 -13.64 14.54 -12.25
CA GLN A 93 -14.55 14.99 -11.20
C GLN A 93 -13.90 15.92 -10.16
N GLY A 94 -12.60 16.22 -10.27
CA GLY A 94 -11.91 17.11 -9.34
C GLY A 94 -11.67 16.49 -7.95
N ARG A 95 -11.73 15.17 -7.82
CA ARG A 95 -11.58 14.48 -6.53
C ARG A 95 -10.13 14.48 -6.03
N PRO A 96 -9.89 14.52 -4.73
CA PRO A 96 -8.54 14.35 -4.19
C PRO A 96 -7.99 12.95 -4.50
N LEU A 97 -6.68 12.87 -4.76
CA LEU A 97 -5.97 11.60 -4.95
C LEU A 97 -5.11 11.32 -3.71
N PHE A 98 -5.37 10.20 -3.03
CA PHE A 98 -4.58 9.73 -1.90
C PHE A 98 -3.73 8.53 -2.34
N LEU A 99 -2.41 8.72 -2.40
CA LEU A 99 -1.44 7.74 -2.87
C LEU A 99 -0.54 7.32 -1.70
N MET A 100 -0.46 6.01 -1.44
CA MET A 100 0.35 5.43 -0.37
C MET A 100 1.43 4.56 -1.00
N LEU A 101 2.69 4.92 -0.77
CA LEU A 101 3.84 4.25 -1.34
C LEU A 101 4.57 3.44 -0.26
N ASP A 102 5.03 2.25 -0.61
CA ASP A 102 5.98 1.49 0.22
C ASP A 102 7.45 1.89 0.01
N GLY A 103 7.70 2.77 -0.96
CA GLY A 103 9.01 3.34 -1.30
C GLY A 103 9.30 4.67 -0.61
N ASP A 104 10.25 5.41 -1.18
CA ASP A 104 10.67 6.77 -0.77
C ASP A 104 10.77 7.67 -2.01
N VAL A 105 9.63 7.89 -2.67
CA VAL A 105 9.55 8.69 -3.92
C VAL A 105 8.37 9.65 -3.93
N ALA A 106 7.65 9.84 -2.82
CA ALA A 106 6.42 10.63 -2.76
C ALA A 106 6.62 12.06 -3.23
N GLN A 107 7.70 12.72 -2.80
CA GLN A 107 7.96 14.11 -3.18
C GLN A 107 8.13 14.27 -4.69
N THR A 108 8.96 13.42 -5.30
CA THR A 108 9.25 13.48 -6.74
C THR A 108 8.03 13.05 -7.56
N LEU A 109 7.32 12.00 -7.13
CA LEU A 109 6.09 11.56 -7.80
C LEU A 109 5.01 12.65 -7.75
N GLY A 110 4.81 13.27 -6.59
CA GLY A 110 3.86 14.35 -6.41
C GLY A 110 4.19 15.58 -7.26
N ALA A 111 5.48 15.94 -7.35
CA ALA A 111 5.95 17.01 -8.23
C ALA A 111 5.70 16.70 -9.72
N ILE A 112 5.99 15.48 -10.19
CA ILE A 112 5.70 15.09 -11.57
C ILE A 112 4.19 15.17 -11.87
N LEU A 113 3.35 14.63 -10.98
CA LEU A 113 1.89 14.69 -11.13
C LEU A 113 1.40 16.15 -11.20
N ARG A 114 1.90 17.02 -10.32
CA ARG A 114 1.48 18.42 -10.25
C ARG A 114 2.04 19.29 -11.37
N ASP A 115 3.35 19.28 -11.54
CA ASP A 115 4.09 20.28 -12.31
C ASP A 115 4.26 19.86 -13.77
N GLU A 116 4.44 18.56 -14.03
CA GLU A 116 4.66 18.03 -15.39
C GLU A 116 3.36 17.54 -16.04
N LEU A 117 2.54 16.79 -15.30
CA LEU A 117 1.27 16.24 -15.78
C LEU A 117 0.07 17.16 -15.51
N ALA A 118 0.30 18.32 -14.88
CA ALA A 118 -0.69 19.37 -14.63
C ALA A 118 -1.96 18.86 -13.91
N ILE A 119 -1.84 17.85 -13.05
CA ILE A 119 -2.97 17.36 -12.25
C ILE A 119 -3.37 18.46 -11.27
N GLN A 120 -4.58 19.00 -11.45
CA GLN A 120 -5.11 20.10 -10.64
C GLN A 120 -5.78 19.63 -9.35
N ASN A 121 -6.24 18.37 -9.32
CA ASN A 121 -6.81 17.71 -8.14
C ASN A 121 -5.92 17.86 -6.91
N GLU A 122 -6.48 17.93 -5.71
CA GLU A 122 -5.68 17.87 -4.49
C GLU A 122 -4.95 16.51 -4.38
N LEU A 123 -3.66 16.54 -4.07
CA LEU A 123 -2.77 15.39 -4.06
C LEU A 123 -2.17 15.19 -2.67
N LEU A 124 -2.31 13.99 -2.15
CA LEU A 124 -1.58 13.52 -0.97
C LEU A 124 -0.83 12.25 -1.34
N VAL A 125 0.50 12.31 -1.28
CA VAL A 125 1.39 11.16 -1.52
C VAL A 125 2.21 10.94 -0.25
N ILE A 126 2.15 9.74 0.31
CA ILE A 126 2.83 9.36 1.55
C ILE A 126 3.76 8.18 1.28
N ASP A 127 5.01 8.27 1.74
CA ASP A 127 5.98 7.17 1.69
C ASP A 127 5.96 6.27 2.94
N GLY A 128 6.56 5.08 2.80
CA GLY A 128 6.82 4.15 3.90
C GLY A 128 5.58 3.49 4.51
N VAL A 129 4.45 3.43 3.80
CA VAL A 129 3.22 2.80 4.31
C VAL A 129 2.87 1.59 3.46
N VAL A 130 2.80 0.42 4.11
CA VAL A 130 2.45 -0.86 3.46
C VAL A 130 1.01 -1.23 3.80
N LEU A 131 0.15 -1.21 2.79
CA LEU A 131 -1.27 -1.51 2.90
C LEU A 131 -1.67 -2.66 1.98
N TRP A 132 -2.82 -3.26 2.28
CA TRP A 132 -3.42 -4.34 1.50
C TRP A 132 -4.86 -4.03 1.16
N ASP A 133 -5.39 -4.72 0.16
CA ASP A 133 -6.84 -4.73 -0.05
C ASP A 133 -7.57 -5.13 1.24
N PHE A 134 -8.77 -4.55 1.42
CA PHE A 134 -9.58 -4.68 2.64
C PHE A 134 -8.96 -4.04 3.90
N ASP A 135 -7.88 -3.27 3.76
CA ASP A 135 -7.50 -2.27 4.75
C ASP A 135 -8.38 -1.01 4.59
N TYR A 136 -8.58 -0.31 5.71
CA TYR A 136 -9.05 1.06 5.75
C TYR A 136 -8.03 1.91 6.49
N ILE A 137 -7.81 3.15 6.04
CA ILE A 137 -6.90 4.07 6.72
C ILE A 137 -7.60 5.33 7.23
N ASP A 138 -7.14 5.81 8.37
CA ASP A 138 -7.37 7.18 8.82
C ASP A 138 -6.06 7.97 8.73
N LEU A 139 -6.12 9.14 8.11
CA LEU A 139 -5.03 10.11 8.03
C LEU A 139 -5.26 11.21 9.05
N GLY A 140 -4.34 11.33 10.01
CA GLY A 140 -4.36 12.36 11.04
C GLY A 140 -3.98 13.74 10.51
N ARG A 141 -4.03 14.75 11.40
CA ARG A 141 -3.46 16.08 11.09
C ARG A 141 -1.94 15.98 10.92
N ILE A 142 -1.42 16.71 9.93
CA ILE A 142 0.02 16.92 9.72
C ILE A 142 0.69 17.42 11.00
N ARG A 143 1.89 16.92 11.26
CA ARG A 143 2.74 17.29 12.40
C ARG A 143 3.85 18.20 11.93
N LEU A 144 3.86 19.43 12.45
CA LEU A 144 4.93 20.39 12.19
C LEU A 144 5.97 20.34 13.32
N PRO A 145 7.28 20.53 13.03
CA PRO A 145 7.85 20.85 11.72
C PRO A 145 8.20 19.62 10.86
N SER A 146 7.98 18.40 11.34
CA SER A 146 8.42 17.17 10.65
C SER A 146 7.66 16.84 9.37
N ASN A 147 6.56 17.54 9.08
CA ASN A 147 5.63 17.30 7.98
C ASN A 147 5.10 15.85 7.89
N THR A 148 5.07 15.14 9.02
CA THR A 148 4.62 13.75 9.06
C THR A 148 3.12 13.66 9.28
N VAL A 149 2.48 12.68 8.65
CA VAL A 149 1.05 12.37 8.80
C VAL A 149 0.90 11.07 9.59
N PRO A 150 0.23 11.07 10.75
CA PRO A 150 -0.11 9.83 11.45
C PRO A 150 -1.11 9.02 10.63
N VAL A 151 -0.86 7.72 10.43
CA VAL A 151 -1.72 6.81 9.68
C VAL A 151 -2.20 5.70 10.61
N THR A 152 -3.52 5.56 10.77
CA THR A 152 -4.11 4.42 11.48
C THR A 152 -4.63 3.44 10.45
N ILE A 153 -4.21 2.18 10.53
CA ILE A 153 -4.62 1.11 9.62
C ILE A 153 -5.62 0.21 10.34
N LYS A 154 -6.74 -0.07 9.68
CA LYS A 154 -7.82 -0.95 10.13
C LYS A 154 -7.94 -2.10 9.14
N SER A 155 -7.40 -3.26 9.51
CA SER A 155 -7.41 -4.44 8.63
C SER A 155 -8.61 -5.32 8.91
N LEU A 156 -9.36 -5.65 7.86
CA LEU A 156 -10.48 -6.61 7.89
C LEU A 156 -10.05 -8.06 7.61
N VAL A 157 -8.80 -8.27 7.19
CA VAL A 157 -8.22 -9.60 6.94
C VAL A 157 -7.35 -10.00 8.13
N PHE A 158 -7.68 -11.13 8.77
CA PHE A 158 -7.06 -11.55 10.04
C PHE A 158 -6.07 -12.72 9.90
N ASN A 159 -6.14 -13.50 8.80
CA ASN A 159 -5.48 -14.80 8.69
C ASN A 159 -4.32 -14.87 7.66
N GLN A 160 -4.09 -13.82 6.88
CA GLN A 160 -3.07 -13.78 5.82
C GLN A 160 -2.32 -12.45 5.79
N ASP A 161 -2.21 -11.74 6.92
CA ASP A 161 -1.43 -10.49 6.95
C ASP A 161 0.07 -10.79 6.73
N PRO A 162 0.63 -10.49 5.54
CA PRO A 162 2.02 -10.82 5.23
C PRO A 162 2.99 -9.82 5.87
N ARG A 163 2.49 -8.78 6.57
CA ARG A 163 3.30 -7.91 7.44
C ARG A 163 3.70 -8.62 8.73
N ARG A 164 3.07 -9.75 9.08
CA ARG A 164 3.53 -10.58 10.19
C ARG A 164 4.76 -11.37 9.74
N PRO A 165 5.93 -11.22 10.40
CA PRO A 165 6.97 -12.24 10.27
C PRO A 165 6.32 -13.56 10.65
N HIS A 166 6.42 -14.56 9.77
CA HIS A 166 5.87 -15.89 10.03
C HIS A 166 6.45 -16.39 11.34
N GLY A 167 5.68 -16.28 12.42
CA GLY A 167 6.03 -16.90 13.69
C GLY A 167 6.17 -18.38 13.40
N HIS A 168 7.38 -18.90 13.62
CA HIS A 168 7.68 -20.32 13.50
C HIS A 168 6.53 -21.11 14.12
N ALA A 169 5.79 -21.82 13.28
CA ALA A 169 4.86 -22.83 13.77
C ALA A 169 5.72 -23.82 14.57
N HIS A 170 5.59 -23.75 15.89
CA HIS A 170 6.13 -24.77 16.78
C HIS A 170 5.51 -26.10 16.34
N ALA A 171 6.29 -26.90 15.62
CA ALA A 171 5.98 -28.28 15.38
C ALA A 171 5.98 -28.98 16.74
N HIS A 172 4.81 -29.11 17.36
CA HIS A 172 4.59 -30.07 18.42
C HIS A 172 4.67 -31.46 17.79
N SER A 173 5.89 -31.99 17.69
CA SER A 173 6.10 -33.41 17.50
C SER A 173 5.60 -34.13 18.75
N HIS A 174 4.35 -34.61 18.71
CA HIS A 174 3.91 -35.68 19.59
C HIS A 174 4.77 -36.92 19.28
N ALA A 175 5.87 -37.07 20.01
CA ALA A 175 6.58 -38.33 20.09
C ALA A 175 5.63 -39.34 20.77
N GLY A 176 5.08 -40.23 19.95
CA GLY A 176 4.26 -41.33 20.41
C GLY A 176 5.07 -42.25 21.32
N HIS A 177 4.60 -42.43 22.54
CA HIS A 177 4.95 -43.54 23.42
C HIS A 177 4.60 -44.84 22.68
N ARG A 178 5.61 -45.64 22.33
CA ARG A 178 5.43 -47.07 22.04
C ARG A 178 6.41 -47.84 22.90
N ASP A 179 5.87 -48.34 24.01
CA ASP A 179 6.43 -49.43 24.78
C ASP A 179 6.67 -50.64 23.88
N THR A 180 7.92 -51.08 23.80
CA THR A 180 8.25 -52.42 23.32
C THR A 180 9.09 -53.12 24.37
N HIS A 181 8.40 -53.75 25.32
CA HIS A 181 8.95 -54.87 26.06
C HIS A 181 9.09 -56.06 25.11
N LYS A 182 10.32 -56.54 24.89
CA LYS A 182 10.58 -57.88 24.38
C LYS A 182 11.53 -58.60 25.34
N HIS A 183 10.96 -59.56 26.06
CA HIS A 183 11.68 -60.69 26.63
C HIS A 183 11.91 -61.73 25.53
N HIS A 184 13.14 -62.24 25.36
CA HIS A 184 13.42 -63.68 25.27
C HIS A 184 14.94 -63.99 25.17
N HIS A 185 15.41 -64.74 26.17
CA HIS A 185 16.37 -65.86 26.22
C HIS A 185 17.54 -66.06 25.23
N ASP A 186 18.73 -66.16 25.84
CA ASP A 186 19.74 -67.24 25.84
C ASP A 186 20.16 -68.01 24.57
N HIS A 187 21.48 -68.00 24.33
CA HIS A 187 22.43 -69.14 24.29
C HIS A 187 23.53 -68.90 23.25
N GLU A 188 24.78 -68.65 23.68
CA GLU A 188 25.93 -69.59 23.71
C GLU A 188 27.22 -68.83 24.03
#